data_AF-A0AAV2B911-F1
#
_entry.id   AF-A0AAV2B911-F1
#
_cell.length_a   1.000
_cell.length_b   1.000
_cell.length_c   1.000
_cell.angle_alpha   90.00
_cell.angle_beta   90.00
_cell.angle_gamma   90.00
#
_symmetry.space_group_name_H-M   'P 1'
#
loop_
_entity.id
_entity.type
_entity.pdbx_description
1 polymer ?
#
loop_
_entity_poly.entity_id
_entity_poly.type
_entity_poly.pdbx_seq_one_letter_code
_entity_poly.pdbx_strand_id
1 'polypeptide(L)'
;MGVKGLLPLVEDCPEACRFVSIEKMANDHQRVLRYSPVLAVDGSNDIPWLYTNQRHSLESLYGGQWIQFREVSKNFVLKFQNKGIKLVFIFDKNHLQK
;
A
#
# COMPACT_ATOMS: atom_id res chain seq x y z
N MET A 1 -11.64 3.68 -9.73
CA MET A 1 -12.65 4.73 -9.42
C MET A 1 -13.01 4.65 -7.96
N GLY A 2 -13.23 5.78 -7.28
CA GLY A 2 -13.67 5.83 -5.88
C GLY A 2 -15.10 6.38 -5.74
N VAL A 3 -15.69 6.25 -4.57
CA VAL A 3 -17.01 6.84 -4.24
C VAL A 3 -16.80 8.21 -3.60
N LYS A 4 -17.27 9.26 -4.26
CA LYS A 4 -17.13 10.64 -3.76
C LYS A 4 -17.95 10.82 -2.48
N GLY A 5 -17.32 11.38 -1.44
CA GLY A 5 -17.97 11.66 -0.15
C GLY A 5 -18.09 10.46 0.79
N LEU A 6 -17.56 9.29 0.43
CA LEU A 6 -17.65 8.10 1.28
C LEU A 6 -16.82 8.25 2.57
N LEU A 7 -15.61 8.82 2.50
CA LEU A 7 -14.75 8.93 3.69
C LEU A 7 -15.42 9.72 4.83
N PRO A 8 -15.92 10.96 4.64
CA PRO A 8 -16.61 11.69 5.70
C PRO A 8 -17.82 10.94 6.27
N LEU A 9 -18.60 10.26 5.40
CA LEU A 9 -19.76 9.48 5.83
C LEU A 9 -19.38 8.30 6.74
N VAL A 10 -18.27 7.61 6.44
CA VAL A 10 -17.81 6.46 7.22
C VAL A 10 -17.09 6.92 8.49
N GLU A 11 -16.43 8.08 8.48
CA GLU A 11 -15.82 8.68 9.68
C GLU A 11 -16.84 9.01 10.77
N ASP A 12 -18.06 9.38 10.39
CA ASP A 12 -19.19 9.59 11.31
C ASP A 12 -19.76 8.27 11.88
N CYS A 13 -19.28 7.11 11.43
CA CYS A 13 -19.69 5.78 11.88
C CYS A 13 -18.50 5.00 12.48
N PRO A 14 -18.30 5.03 13.81
CA PRO A 14 -17.15 4.40 14.48
C PRO A 14 -17.05 2.88 14.30
N GLU A 15 -18.17 2.22 14.02
CA GLU A 15 -18.18 0.78 13.73
C GLU A 15 -17.65 0.45 12.32
N ALA A 16 -17.76 1.40 11.38
CA ALA A 16 -17.38 1.23 9.99
C ALA A 16 -15.93 1.65 9.72
N CYS A 17 -15.38 2.63 10.46
CA CYS A 17 -13.98 3.03 10.38
C CYS A 17 -13.31 2.98 11.76
N ARG A 18 -12.19 2.27 11.84
CA ARG A 18 -11.35 2.23 13.04
C ARG A 18 -9.88 2.30 12.69
N PHE A 19 -9.12 3.02 13.51
CA PHE A 19 -7.66 2.97 13.44
C PHE A 19 -7.16 1.64 14.00
N VAL A 20 -6.28 0.99 13.24
CA VAL A 20 -5.69 -0.30 13.61
C VAL A 20 -4.19 -0.26 13.46
N SER A 21 -3.48 -0.97 14.34
CA SER A 21 -2.07 -1.26 14.14
C SER A 21 -1.94 -2.49 13.24
N ILE A 22 -1.39 -2.29 12.04
CA ILE A 22 -1.12 -3.38 11.09
C ILE A 22 -0.23 -4.45 11.73
N GLU A 23 0.77 -4.03 12.51
CA GLU A 23 1.67 -4.94 13.22
C GLU A 23 0.93 -5.79 14.25
N LYS A 24 0.05 -5.17 15.05
CA LYS A 24 -0.76 -5.92 16.02
C LYS A 24 -1.65 -6.94 15.31
N MET A 25 -2.31 -6.53 14.23
CA MET A 25 -3.16 -7.43 13.44
C MET A 25 -2.36 -8.59 12.82
N ALA A 26 -1.14 -8.33 12.35
CA ALA A 26 -0.27 -9.36 11.80
C ALA A 26 0.14 -10.39 12.86
N ASN A 27 0.55 -9.91 14.04
CA ASN A 27 0.91 -10.77 15.18
C ASN A 27 -0.28 -11.60 15.66
N ASP A 28 -1.47 -11.00 15.75
CA ASP A 28 -2.70 -11.70 16.13
C ASP A 28 -3.06 -12.79 15.11
N HIS A 29 -2.98 -12.48 13.81
CA HIS A 29 -3.22 -13.44 12.73
C HIS A 29 -2.27 -14.63 12.82
N GLN A 30 -0.97 -14.38 12.99
CA GLN A 30 0.03 -15.44 13.11
C GLN A 30 -0.16 -16.28 14.37
N ARG A 31 -0.55 -15.67 15.49
CA ARG A 31 -0.82 -16.39 16.74
C ARG A 31 -2.02 -17.33 16.62
N VAL A 32 -3.10 -16.86 16.00
CA VAL A 32 -4.36 -17.61 15.89
C VAL A 32 -4.29 -18.68 14.80
N LEU A 33 -3.79 -18.31 13.62
CA LEU A 33 -3.83 -19.18 12.43
C LEU A 33 -2.51 -19.92 12.16
N ARG A 34 -1.41 -19.55 12.85
CA ARG A 34 -0.06 -20.11 12.63
C ARG A 34 0.50 -19.92 11.23
N TYR A 35 -0.06 -19.01 10.44
CA TYR A 35 0.41 -18.62 9.11
C TYR A 35 0.80 -17.14 9.06
N SER A 36 1.72 -16.80 8.16
CA SER A 36 2.05 -15.40 7.86
C SER A 36 0.88 -14.72 7.14
N PRO A 37 0.42 -13.54 7.59
CA PRO A 37 -0.60 -12.79 6.90
C PRO A 37 -0.13 -12.36 5.51
N VAL A 38 -1.06 -12.33 4.56
CA VAL A 38 -0.85 -11.85 3.19
C VAL A 38 -1.71 -10.61 2.98
N LEU A 39 -1.09 -9.50 2.58
CA LEU A 39 -1.77 -8.26 2.23
C LEU A 39 -1.82 -8.12 0.71
N ALA A 40 -3.02 -8.00 0.16
CA ALA A 40 -3.22 -7.62 -1.23
C ALA A 40 -3.06 -6.10 -1.36
N VAL A 41 -2.21 -5.67 -2.27
CA VAL A 41 -1.90 -4.25 -2.54
C VAL A 41 -2.36 -3.93 -3.95
N ASP A 42 -3.14 -2.86 -4.11
CA ASP A 42 -3.45 -2.30 -5.43
C ASP A 42 -2.20 -1.62 -5.99
N GLY A 43 -1.49 -2.34 -6.87
CA GLY A 43 -0.25 -1.86 -7.47
C GLY A 43 -0.48 -0.78 -8.53
N SER A 44 -1.68 -0.67 -9.10
CA SER A 44 -2.00 0.35 -10.09
C SER A 44 -2.11 1.74 -9.46
N ASN A 45 -2.61 1.84 -8.23
CA ASN A 45 -2.73 3.10 -7.49
C ASN A 45 -1.56 3.40 -6.53
N ASP A 46 -0.70 2.42 -6.24
CA ASP A 46 0.48 2.62 -5.38
C ASP A 46 1.51 3.57 -6.03
N ILE A 47 1.70 3.43 -7.35
CA ILE A 47 2.70 4.21 -8.10
C ILE A 47 2.43 5.74 -7.99
N PRO A 48 1.23 6.26 -8.34
CA PRO A 48 0.95 7.70 -8.23
C PRO A 48 1.01 8.23 -6.79
N TRP A 49 0.64 7.41 -5.79
CA TRP A 49 0.64 7.81 -4.39
C TRP A 49 2.06 8.00 -3.85
N LEU A 50 2.97 7.08 -4.19
CA LEU A 50 4.39 7.18 -3.81
C LEU A 50 5.07 8.40 -4.48
N TYR A 51 4.75 8.68 -5.75
CA TYR A 51 5.21 9.88 -6.44
C TYR A 51 4.71 11.18 -5.79
N THR A 52 3.45 11.21 -5.35
CA THR A 52 2.81 12.43 -4.82
C THR A 52 3.28 12.76 -3.40
N ASN A 53 3.39 11.76 -2.53
CA ASN A 53 3.80 11.98 -1.13
C ASN A 53 5.31 12.19 -0.97
N GLN A 54 6.13 11.74 -1.92
CA GLN A 54 7.58 11.96 -1.90
C GLN A 54 8.06 12.99 -2.92
N ARG A 55 7.14 13.68 -3.61
CA ARG A 55 7.46 14.64 -4.67
C ARG A 55 8.50 15.71 -4.25
N HIS A 56 8.50 16.08 -2.98
CA HIS A 56 9.42 17.07 -2.41
C HIS A 56 10.79 16.49 -2.00
N SER A 57 10.94 15.16 -1.89
CA SER A 57 12.20 14.50 -1.50
C SER A 57 12.88 13.74 -2.66
N LEU A 58 12.27 13.71 -3.84
CA LEU A 58 12.86 13.07 -5.03
C LEU A 58 13.59 14.10 -5.89
N GLU A 59 14.88 14.30 -5.61
CA GLU A 59 15.75 15.07 -6.51
C GLU A 59 15.85 14.35 -7.86
N SER A 60 15.39 15.00 -8.93
CA SER A 60 15.49 14.45 -10.29
C SER A 60 16.88 14.75 -10.87
N LEU A 61 17.86 13.94 -10.49
CA LEU A 61 19.22 14.03 -11.02
C LEU A 61 19.50 12.90 -12.02
N TYR A 62 20.02 13.27 -13.20
CA TYR A 62 20.64 12.39 -14.22
C TYR A 62 19.92 11.06 -14.51
N GLY A 63 18.64 11.09 -14.92
CA GLY A 63 17.94 9.90 -15.46
C GLY A 63 16.46 9.74 -15.09
N GLY A 64 15.91 10.64 -14.28
CA GLY A 64 14.49 10.68 -13.91
C GLY A 64 14.19 9.98 -12.58
N GLN A 65 12.91 10.00 -12.19
CA GLN A 65 12.45 9.64 -10.83
C GLN A 65 12.40 8.11 -10.54
N TRP A 66 12.86 7.27 -11.47
CA TRP A 66 12.73 5.81 -11.41
C TRP A 66 13.63 5.13 -10.37
N ILE A 67 14.83 5.67 -10.14
CA ILE A 67 15.76 5.11 -9.14
C ILE A 67 15.19 5.30 -7.74
N GLN A 68 14.69 6.50 -7.46
CA GLN A 68 14.10 6.84 -6.19
C GLN A 68 12.79 6.10 -5.98
N PHE A 69 11.95 6.01 -7.03
CA PHE A 69 10.75 5.17 -6.99
C PHE A 69 11.06 3.71 -6.61
N ARG A 70 12.08 3.12 -7.22
CA ARG A 70 12.53 1.76 -6.90
C ARG A 70 12.95 1.64 -5.43
N GLU A 71 13.70 2.60 -4.93
CA GLU A 71 14.18 2.59 -3.54
C GLU A 71 13.02 2.75 -2.53
N VAL A 72 12.08 3.65 -2.81
CA VAL A 72 10.88 3.84 -2.02
C VAL A 72 10.02 2.58 -2.00
N SER A 73 9.82 1.96 -3.16
CA SER A 73 9.04 0.72 -3.29
C SER A 73 9.69 -0.44 -2.52
N LYS A 74 11.02 -0.58 -2.60
CA LYS A 74 11.76 -1.56 -1.80
C LYS A 74 11.59 -1.32 -0.31
N ASN A 75 11.75 -0.08 0.14
CA ASN A 75 11.61 0.29 1.55
C ASN A 75 10.19 0.07 2.06
N PHE A 76 9.17 0.33 1.22
CA PHE A 76 7.79 -0.02 1.52
C PHE A 76 7.67 -1.53 1.74
N VAL A 77 8.09 -2.37 0.79
CA VAL A 77 8.01 -3.84 0.90
C VAL A 77 8.75 -4.35 2.14
N LEU A 78 9.98 -3.87 2.38
CA LEU A 78 10.81 -4.30 3.52
C LEU A 78 10.14 -4.01 4.87
N LYS A 79 9.44 -2.87 5.03
CA LYS A 79 8.74 -2.55 6.28
C LYS A 79 7.68 -3.58 6.66
N PHE A 80 7.00 -4.17 5.68
CA PHE A 80 6.00 -5.22 5.91
C PHE A 80 6.66 -6.59 6.09
N GLN A 81 7.66 -6.92 5.27
CA GLN A 81 8.39 -8.19 5.36
C GLN A 81 9.11 -8.36 6.70
N ASN A 82 9.72 -7.29 7.23
CA ASN A 82 10.35 -7.29 8.56
C ASN A 82 9.37 -7.57 9.70
N LYS A 83 8.06 -7.37 9.46
CA LYS A 83 6.96 -7.71 10.39
C LYS A 83 6.31 -9.06 10.08
N GLY A 84 6.93 -9.87 9.21
CA GLY A 84 6.41 -11.19 8.82
C GLY A 84 5.19 -11.15 7.90
N ILE A 85 4.90 -10.00 7.29
CA ILE A 85 3.74 -9.82 6.40
C ILE A 85 4.20 -10.01 4.95
N LYS A 86 3.49 -10.86 4.22
CA LYS A 86 3.70 -11.07 2.78
C LYS A 86 2.84 -10.07 2.00
N LEU A 87 3.38 -9.53 0.91
CA LEU A 87 2.66 -8.62 0.03
C LEU A 87 2.39 -9.29 -1.32
N VAL A 88 1.19 -9.12 -1.85
CA VAL A 88 0.82 -9.51 -3.21
C VAL A 88 0.29 -8.27 -3.92
N PHE A 89 1.02 -7.81 -4.94
CA PHE A 89 0.61 -6.66 -5.74
C PHE A 89 -0.30 -7.11 -6.88
N ILE A 90 -1.45 -6.44 -6.98
CA ILE A 90 -2.44 -6.66 -8.04
C ILE A 90 -2.36 -5.44 -8.96
N PHE A 91 -1.99 -5.68 -10.21
CA PHE A 91 -1.97 -4.66 -11.25
C PHE A 91 -3.16 -4.89 -12.18
N ASP A 92 -3.77 -3.80 -12.60
CA ASP A 92 -4.87 -3.84 -13.56
C ASP A 92 -4.37 -4.41 -14.90
N LYS A 93 -5.21 -5.21 -15.56
CA LYS A 93 -4.92 -5.65 -16.91
C LYS A 93 -5.27 -4.51 -17.85
N ASN A 94 -4.34 -4.12 -18.71
CA ASN A 94 -4.65 -3.25 -19.83
C ASN A 94 -5.82 -3.86 -20.63
N HIS A 95 -6.95 -3.16 -20.69
CA HIS A 95 -8.07 -3.44 -21.60
C HIS A 95 -7.70 -3.08 -23.05
N LEU A 96 -6.53 -3.54 -23.53
CA LEU A 96 -6.22 -3.50 -24.95
C LEU A 96 -7.09 -4.58 -25.61
N GLN A 97 -8.32 -4.19 -25.95
CA GLN A 97 -9.11 -4.89 -26.95
C GLN A 97 -8.31 -4.84 -28.25
N LYS A 98 -7.87 -6.01 -28.71
CA LYS A 98 -7.39 -6.22 -30.08
C LYS A 98 -8.58 -6.35 -31.01
#